data_AF-A0A813Y205-F1
#
_entry.id   AF-A0A813Y205-F1
#
_cell.length_a   1.000
_cell.length_b   1.000
_cell.length_c   1.000
_cell.angle_alpha   90.00
_cell.angle_beta   90.00
_cell.angle_gamma   90.00
#
_symmetry.space_group_name_H-M   'P 1'
#
loop_
_entity.id
_entity.type
_entity.pdbx_description
1 polymer ?
#
loop_
_entity_poly.entity_id
_entity_poly.type
_entity_poly.pdbx_seq_one_letter_code
_entity_poly.pdbx_strand_id
1 'polypeptide(L)'
;MQTATGPVCVLGVDGDFDFCQTMVKDIFNDSTLNEEFAKIVPHLHFSSANSINWARFLPQVVFTVSSYLKLVEQNIIKLGEPVDVCIPTGNFGNILGAAYARHLGLPLRRLIAASNVNNVIADFVKTGVYDLRTRQFMHTITPSIDILVSSNLERFIYLITDGDYTIVKQLFEDLERNHFFKVGPELHSKIQSEISAGWTSEVECLKTIASVYKETGKFIDPHTAVAVHVASSYDDSENVPMLISSTAHYAKFPTAMLTALQEQPTQTTDMNVMFDTLRSLPHHPSSNIHPELEKLSLKTRVHTKNVAANKEAIVKEIKQFLNQFSTQIVDKQQL
;
A
#
# COMPACT_ATOMS: atom_id res chain seq x y z
N MET A 1 13.21 -2.45 -9.38
CA MET A 1 14.24 -2.71 -8.35
C MET A 1 15.49 -3.32 -8.95
N GLN A 2 15.40 -4.44 -9.68
CA GLN A 2 16.60 -5.14 -10.16
C GLN A 2 17.39 -4.46 -11.29
N THR A 3 16.88 -3.34 -11.81
CA THR A 3 17.55 -2.47 -12.78
C THR A 3 18.08 -1.18 -12.13
N ALA A 4 17.94 -1.02 -10.81
CA ALA A 4 18.36 0.18 -10.10
C ALA A 4 19.89 0.27 -10.05
N THR A 5 20.41 1.47 -10.32
CA THR A 5 21.84 1.79 -10.23
C THR A 5 22.11 2.66 -9.00
N GLY A 6 23.39 2.79 -8.61
CA GLY A 6 23.79 3.54 -7.42
C GLY A 6 24.00 2.64 -6.20
N PRO A 7 23.98 3.21 -4.97
CA PRO A 7 24.26 2.49 -3.73
C PRO A 7 23.05 1.66 -3.28
N VAL A 8 22.62 0.73 -4.14
CA VAL A 8 21.46 -0.13 -3.94
C VAL A 8 21.91 -1.57 -4.12
N CYS A 9 21.50 -2.45 -3.20
CA CYS A 9 21.62 -3.90 -3.35
C CYS A 9 20.22 -4.50 -3.28
N VAL A 10 19.87 -5.33 -4.27
CA VAL A 10 18.60 -6.07 -4.27
C VAL A 10 18.91 -7.55 -4.17
N LEU A 11 18.41 -8.18 -3.12
CA LEU A 11 18.57 -9.61 -2.86
C LEU A 11 17.21 -10.29 -3.05
N GLY A 12 17.16 -11.29 -3.94
CA GLY A 12 16.09 -12.28 -3.91
C GLY A 12 16.32 -13.21 -2.74
N VAL A 13 15.27 -13.52 -1.98
CA VAL A 13 15.33 -14.48 -0.87
C VAL A 13 14.42 -15.63 -1.23
N ASP A 14 14.90 -16.86 -1.10
CA ASP A 14 14.15 -18.09 -1.38
C ASP A 14 13.17 -18.40 -0.22
N GLY A 15 12.35 -17.42 0.13
CA GLY A 15 11.34 -17.45 1.19
C GLY A 15 10.19 -16.50 0.85
N ASP A 16 9.18 -16.45 1.72
CA ASP A 16 8.03 -15.56 1.53
C ASP A 16 8.28 -14.13 2.07
N PHE A 17 7.27 -13.27 1.88
CA PHE A 17 7.32 -11.89 2.33
C PHE A 17 7.41 -11.78 3.86
N ASP A 18 6.71 -12.63 4.60
CA ASP A 18 6.66 -12.62 6.07
C ASP A 18 8.01 -13.02 6.66
N PHE A 19 8.69 -13.99 6.05
CA PHE A 19 10.08 -14.33 6.36
C PHE A 19 10.98 -13.11 6.17
N CYS A 20 10.90 -12.42 5.03
CA CYS A 20 11.70 -11.23 4.77
C CYS A 20 11.44 -10.12 5.81
N GLN A 21 10.18 -9.89 6.19
CA GLN A 21 9.83 -8.91 7.22
C GLN A 21 10.39 -9.27 8.60
N THR A 22 10.27 -10.55 8.99
CA THR A 22 10.80 -11.05 10.26
C THR A 22 12.31 -10.94 10.31
N MET A 23 13.01 -11.34 9.25
CA MET A 23 14.47 -11.22 9.16
C MET A 23 14.97 -9.78 9.24
N VAL A 24 14.27 -8.82 8.62
CA VAL A 24 14.63 -7.40 8.77
C VAL A 24 14.53 -6.96 10.23
N LYS A 25 13.47 -7.35 10.95
CA LYS A 25 13.32 -7.04 12.38
C LYS A 25 14.42 -7.70 13.23
N ASP A 26 14.70 -8.96 12.98
CA ASP A 26 15.70 -9.73 13.71
C ASP A 26 17.11 -9.18 13.52
N ILE A 27 17.46 -8.76 12.29
CA ILE A 27 18.75 -8.13 12.00
C ILE A 27 18.82 -6.75 12.67
N PHE A 28 17.75 -5.96 12.62
CA PHE A 28 17.73 -4.61 13.21
C PHE A 28 17.88 -4.63 14.74
N ASN A 29 17.31 -5.65 15.39
CA ASN A 29 17.36 -5.82 16.84
C ASN A 29 18.62 -6.56 17.35
N ASP A 30 19.46 -7.06 16.45
CA ASP A 30 20.69 -7.77 16.81
C ASP A 30 21.83 -6.78 17.09
N SER A 31 22.01 -6.45 18.37
CA SER A 31 23.05 -5.53 18.84
C SER A 31 24.46 -5.96 18.42
N THR A 32 24.74 -7.27 18.43
CA THR A 32 26.08 -7.79 18.08
C THR A 32 26.36 -7.59 16.59
N LEU A 33 25.39 -7.93 15.73
CA LEU A 33 25.52 -7.68 14.30
C LEU A 33 25.63 -6.18 13.98
N ASN A 34 24.84 -5.35 14.66
CA ASN A 34 24.90 -3.89 14.48
C ASN A 34 26.30 -3.33 14.80
N GLU A 35 26.94 -3.80 15.88
CA GLU A 35 28.33 -3.44 16.19
C GLU A 35 29.33 -3.93 15.12
N GLU A 36 29.13 -5.13 14.57
CA GLU A 36 29.97 -5.62 13.47
C GLU A 36 29.81 -4.78 12.20
N PHE A 37 28.59 -4.40 11.85
CA PHE A 37 28.33 -3.55 10.68
C PHE A 37 28.89 -2.13 10.85
N ALA A 38 28.81 -1.57 12.05
CA ALA A 38 29.37 -0.26 12.38
C ALA A 38 30.91 -0.21 12.26
N LYS A 39 31.60 -1.35 12.36
CA LYS A 39 33.05 -1.46 12.10
C LYS A 39 33.39 -1.34 10.61
N ILE A 40 32.46 -1.69 9.71
CA ILE A 40 32.65 -1.60 8.25
C ILE A 40 32.34 -0.19 7.76
N VAL A 41 31.24 0.39 8.24
CA VAL A 41 30.81 1.75 7.92
C VAL A 41 30.56 2.49 9.23
N PRO A 42 31.47 3.42 9.63
CA PRO A 42 31.30 4.22 10.83
C PRO A 42 29.97 4.99 10.83
N HIS A 43 29.31 5.06 11.98
CA HIS A 43 28.02 5.75 12.15
C HIS A 43 26.87 5.16 11.31
N LEU A 44 26.95 3.89 10.92
CA LEU A 44 25.83 3.19 10.28
C LEU A 44 24.66 3.03 11.25
N HIS A 45 23.48 3.47 10.82
CA HIS A 45 22.23 3.23 11.51
C HIS A 45 21.26 2.52 10.56
N PHE A 46 20.74 1.37 10.98
CA PHE A 46 19.67 0.71 10.24
C PHE A 46 18.37 1.50 10.38
N SER A 47 17.67 1.62 9.25
CA SER A 47 16.34 2.24 9.19
C SER A 47 15.49 1.46 8.20
N SER A 48 14.18 1.44 8.44
CA SER A 48 13.22 0.76 7.58
C SER A 48 12.40 1.76 6.80
N ALA A 49 12.18 1.47 5.51
CA ALA A 49 11.22 2.17 4.65
C ALA A 49 9.81 1.54 4.70
N ASN A 50 9.54 0.64 5.65
CA ASN A 50 8.26 -0.04 5.77
C ASN A 50 7.21 0.79 6.55
N SER A 51 5.97 0.29 6.61
CA SER A 51 4.82 0.97 7.22
C SER A 51 4.96 1.24 8.73
N ILE A 52 5.98 0.65 9.37
CA ILE A 52 6.35 0.87 10.77
C ILE A 52 6.92 2.29 10.96
N ASN A 53 7.60 2.85 9.96
CA ASN A 53 8.26 4.15 10.11
C ASN A 53 7.26 5.32 10.06
N TRP A 54 7.25 6.17 11.09
CA TRP A 54 6.38 7.37 11.14
C TRP A 54 6.67 8.36 10.01
N ALA A 55 7.92 8.46 9.54
CA ALA A 55 8.29 9.31 8.42
C ALA A 55 7.64 8.87 7.09
N ARG A 56 7.27 7.58 6.94
CA ARG A 56 6.47 7.10 5.81
C ARG A 56 4.99 7.47 5.94
N PHE A 57 4.51 7.59 7.17
CA PHE A 57 3.12 7.94 7.45
C PHE A 57 2.85 9.43 7.19
N LEU A 58 3.73 10.32 7.67
CA LEU A 58 3.50 11.77 7.64
C LEU A 58 3.12 12.34 6.25
N PRO A 59 3.78 11.98 5.12
CA PRO A 59 3.38 12.45 3.81
C PRO A 59 1.95 12.05 3.40
N GLN A 60 1.39 11.01 4.01
CA GLN A 60 0.04 10.53 3.73
C GLN A 60 -1.03 11.47 4.28
N VAL A 61 -0.74 12.17 5.38
CA VAL A 61 -1.60 13.27 5.86
C VAL A 61 -1.55 14.44 4.87
N VAL A 62 -0.35 14.78 4.39
CA VAL A 62 -0.12 15.93 3.52
C VAL A 62 -0.84 15.81 2.19
N PHE A 63 -0.82 14.64 1.53
CA PHE A 63 -1.51 14.51 0.25
C PHE A 63 -3.03 14.56 0.38
N THR A 64 -3.63 14.13 1.50
CA THR A 64 -5.07 14.27 1.71
C THR A 64 -5.46 15.74 1.79
N VAL A 65 -4.70 16.53 2.56
CA VAL A 65 -4.87 17.99 2.64
C VAL A 65 -4.66 18.64 1.26
N SER A 66 -3.60 18.26 0.54
CA SER A 66 -3.31 18.77 -0.80
C SER A 66 -4.43 18.46 -1.80
N SER A 67 -4.98 17.24 -1.79
CA SER A 67 -6.10 16.84 -2.65
C SER A 67 -7.36 17.66 -2.35
N TYR A 68 -7.67 17.90 -1.08
CA TYR A 68 -8.77 18.77 -0.68
C TYR A 68 -8.57 20.20 -1.20
N LEU A 69 -7.38 20.78 -1.00
CA LEU A 69 -7.05 22.11 -1.51
C LEU A 69 -7.12 22.18 -3.05
N LYS A 70 -6.82 21.09 -3.74
CA LYS A 70 -6.96 21.01 -5.20
C LYS A 70 -8.42 21.09 -5.64
N LEU A 71 -9.35 20.48 -4.90
CA LEU A 71 -10.79 20.63 -5.16
C LEU A 71 -11.24 22.08 -5.00
N VAL A 72 -10.71 22.79 -3.98
CA VAL A 72 -10.97 24.22 -3.77
C VAL A 72 -10.41 25.05 -4.93
N GLU A 73 -9.16 24.82 -5.33
CA GLU A 73 -8.52 25.50 -6.46
C GLU A 73 -9.28 25.29 -7.78
N GLN A 74 -9.84 24.10 -7.98
CA GLN A 74 -10.62 23.73 -9.15
C GLN A 74 -12.09 24.21 -9.09
N ASN A 75 -12.48 24.92 -8.02
CA ASN A 75 -13.86 25.35 -7.76
C ASN A 75 -14.89 24.21 -7.74
N ILE A 76 -14.45 22.99 -7.38
CA ILE A 76 -15.35 21.83 -7.17
C ILE A 76 -16.07 21.97 -5.82
N ILE A 77 -15.38 22.53 -4.83
CA ILE A 77 -15.91 22.88 -3.50
C ILE A 77 -15.37 24.24 -3.07
N LYS A 78 -15.97 24.83 -2.04
CA LYS A 78 -15.40 25.96 -1.28
C LYS A 78 -14.60 25.45 -0.09
N LEU A 79 -13.64 26.25 0.36
CA LEU A 79 -12.91 25.97 1.60
C LEU A 79 -13.89 25.84 2.78
N GLY A 80 -13.84 24.72 3.47
CA GLY A 80 -14.74 24.40 4.58
C GLY A 80 -15.92 23.48 4.20
N GLU A 81 -16.20 23.29 2.90
CA GLU A 81 -17.23 22.34 2.46
C GLU A 81 -16.75 20.89 2.64
N PRO A 82 -17.67 19.96 2.96
CA PRO A 82 -17.32 18.58 3.23
C PRO A 82 -16.90 17.83 1.97
N VAL A 83 -16.05 16.82 2.15
CA VAL A 83 -15.62 15.88 1.09
C VAL A 83 -15.63 14.46 1.64
N ASP A 84 -16.09 13.50 0.85
CA ASP A 84 -15.92 12.08 1.14
C ASP A 84 -14.60 11.58 0.57
N VAL A 85 -13.97 10.59 1.20
CA VAL A 85 -12.70 10.03 0.73
C VAL A 85 -12.80 8.51 0.73
N CYS A 86 -12.56 7.88 -0.42
CA CYS A 86 -12.50 6.42 -0.57
C CYS A 86 -11.10 5.96 -0.98
N ILE A 87 -10.53 5.04 -0.21
CA ILE A 87 -9.12 4.64 -0.32
C ILE A 87 -9.03 3.12 -0.45
N PRO A 88 -8.39 2.59 -1.51
CA PRO A 88 -7.99 1.18 -1.56
C PRO A 88 -7.08 0.87 -0.37
N THR A 89 -7.52 -0.01 0.52
CA THR A 89 -6.93 -0.17 1.86
C THR A 89 -6.42 -1.59 2.08
N GLY A 90 -5.10 -1.70 2.28
CA GLY A 90 -4.43 -2.89 2.81
C GLY A 90 -3.95 -2.63 4.24
N ASN A 91 -2.71 -2.15 4.38
CA ASN A 91 -2.03 -1.90 5.66
C ASN A 91 -2.55 -0.68 6.48
N PHE A 92 -3.71 -0.12 6.14
CA PHE A 92 -4.39 1.01 6.82
C PHE A 92 -3.66 2.38 6.84
N GLY A 93 -2.44 2.50 6.34
CA GLY A 93 -1.66 3.74 6.44
C GLY A 93 -2.28 4.96 5.75
N ASN A 94 -2.83 4.79 4.54
CA ASN A 94 -3.35 5.91 3.75
C ASN A 94 -4.66 6.46 4.35
N ILE A 95 -5.60 5.57 4.68
CA ILE A 95 -6.84 5.98 5.34
C ILE A 95 -6.60 6.54 6.75
N LEU A 96 -5.60 6.02 7.48
CA LEU A 96 -5.15 6.64 8.72
C LEU A 96 -4.64 8.06 8.48
N GLY A 97 -3.91 8.31 7.37
CA GLY A 97 -3.47 9.65 6.99
C GLY A 97 -4.64 10.61 6.83
N ALA A 98 -5.72 10.16 6.18
CA ALA A 98 -6.96 10.91 6.06
C ALA A 98 -7.67 11.11 7.41
N ALA A 99 -7.66 10.10 8.30
CA ALA A 99 -8.20 10.25 9.65
C ALA A 99 -7.45 11.33 10.44
N TYR A 100 -6.12 11.34 10.41
CA TYR A 100 -5.34 12.42 11.01
C TYR A 100 -5.66 13.79 10.39
N ALA A 101 -5.79 13.89 9.06
CA ALA A 101 -6.18 15.13 8.40
C ALA A 101 -7.55 15.64 8.90
N ARG A 102 -8.52 14.74 9.09
CA ARG A 102 -9.83 15.09 9.68
C ARG A 102 -9.70 15.57 11.12
N HIS A 103 -8.94 14.87 11.96
CA HIS A 103 -8.67 15.25 13.35
C HIS A 103 -7.92 16.58 13.46
N LEU A 104 -7.15 16.97 12.43
CA LEU A 104 -6.52 18.29 12.31
C LEU A 104 -7.48 19.40 11.82
N GLY A 105 -8.75 19.07 11.55
CA GLY A 105 -9.79 20.04 11.18
C GLY A 105 -10.18 20.06 9.70
N LEU A 106 -9.65 19.16 8.87
CA LEU A 106 -10.09 19.06 7.47
C LEU A 106 -11.52 18.49 7.41
N PRO A 107 -12.46 19.09 6.67
CA PRO A 107 -13.88 18.68 6.68
C PRO A 107 -14.10 17.42 5.82
N LEU A 108 -13.62 16.28 6.32
CA LEU A 108 -13.83 14.98 5.68
C LEU A 108 -15.07 14.31 6.30
N ARG A 109 -16.16 14.21 5.53
CA ARG A 109 -17.45 13.68 6.02
C ARG A 109 -17.39 12.17 6.18
N ARG A 110 -17.02 11.43 5.13
CA ARG A 110 -16.82 9.97 5.19
C ARG A 110 -15.38 9.58 4.84
N LEU A 111 -14.82 8.66 5.61
CA LEU A 111 -13.57 7.96 5.29
C LEU A 111 -13.91 6.50 5.01
N ILE A 112 -13.72 6.06 3.77
CA ILE A 112 -14.17 4.75 3.28
C ILE A 112 -12.94 3.89 2.98
N ALA A 113 -12.78 2.80 3.73
CA ALA A 113 -11.78 1.77 3.46
C ALA A 113 -12.34 0.77 2.42
N ALA A 114 -11.69 0.68 1.27
CA ALA A 114 -12.07 -0.26 0.22
C ALA A 114 -11.07 -1.43 0.17
N SER A 115 -11.51 -2.62 0.58
CA SER A 115 -10.70 -3.84 0.53
C SER A 115 -11.03 -4.68 -0.71
N ASN A 116 -10.16 -5.61 -1.08
CA ASN A 116 -10.53 -6.69 -1.99
C ASN A 116 -11.13 -7.86 -1.18
N VAL A 117 -11.15 -9.08 -1.74
CA VAL A 117 -11.62 -10.29 -1.05
C VAL A 117 -10.92 -10.59 0.29
N ASN A 118 -9.70 -10.08 0.52
CA ASN A 118 -9.04 -10.04 1.83
C ASN A 118 -9.67 -8.92 2.69
N ASN A 119 -10.95 -9.10 3.03
CA ASN A 119 -11.86 -8.06 3.52
C ASN A 119 -11.93 -7.97 5.06
N VAL A 120 -10.86 -8.34 5.78
CA VAL A 120 -10.84 -8.34 7.25
C VAL A 120 -11.20 -6.99 7.87
N ILE A 121 -10.78 -5.90 7.23
CA ILE A 121 -11.09 -4.53 7.66
C ILE A 121 -12.58 -4.22 7.47
N ALA A 122 -13.17 -4.63 6.35
CA ALA A 122 -14.59 -4.42 6.10
C ALA A 122 -15.45 -5.14 7.13
N ASP A 123 -15.12 -6.40 7.42
CA ASP A 123 -15.83 -7.18 8.44
C ASP A 123 -15.60 -6.63 9.85
N PHE A 124 -14.39 -6.19 10.18
CA PHE A 124 -14.08 -5.58 11.46
C PHE A 124 -14.88 -4.30 11.71
N VAL A 125 -14.92 -3.37 10.75
CA VAL A 125 -15.71 -2.13 10.87
C VAL A 125 -17.21 -2.45 10.99
N LYS A 126 -17.69 -3.46 10.26
CA LYS A 126 -19.09 -3.86 10.29
C LYS A 126 -19.50 -4.52 11.60
N THR A 127 -18.65 -5.39 12.17
CA THR A 127 -19.04 -6.32 13.24
C THR A 127 -18.35 -6.09 14.59
N GLY A 128 -17.29 -5.28 14.61
CA GLY A 128 -16.39 -5.13 15.76
C GLY A 128 -15.51 -6.35 16.00
N VAL A 129 -15.49 -7.33 15.09
CA VAL A 129 -14.76 -8.59 15.23
C VAL A 129 -13.61 -8.65 14.23
N TYR A 130 -12.41 -8.89 14.73
CA TYR A 130 -11.22 -9.15 13.91
C TYR A 130 -10.86 -10.64 14.07
N ASP A 131 -11.22 -11.45 13.08
CA ASP A 131 -11.06 -12.92 13.13
C ASP A 131 -10.18 -13.40 11.97
N LEU A 132 -9.04 -13.98 12.29
CA LEU A 132 -8.10 -14.57 11.34
C LEU A 132 -8.16 -16.10 11.31
N ARG A 133 -8.87 -16.74 12.24
CA ARG A 133 -8.83 -18.19 12.47
C ARG A 133 -9.38 -19.00 11.29
N THR A 134 -10.31 -18.41 10.52
CA THR A 134 -10.98 -19.05 9.39
C THR A 134 -10.64 -18.41 8.04
N ARG A 135 -9.82 -17.35 8.04
CA ARG A 135 -9.49 -16.62 6.82
C ARG A 135 -8.35 -17.29 6.08
N GLN A 136 -8.54 -17.46 4.79
CA GLN A 136 -7.46 -17.86 3.88
C GLN A 136 -6.93 -16.63 3.18
N PHE A 137 -5.61 -16.52 3.09
CA PHE A 137 -4.96 -15.47 2.32
C PHE A 137 -5.20 -15.72 0.83
N MET A 138 -5.77 -14.73 0.13
CA MET A 138 -6.06 -14.83 -1.30
C MET A 138 -5.13 -13.92 -2.08
N HIS A 139 -4.38 -14.48 -3.03
CA HIS A 139 -3.67 -13.69 -4.02
C HIS A 139 -4.65 -13.16 -5.06
N THR A 140 -4.67 -11.84 -5.27
CA THR A 140 -5.61 -11.19 -6.19
C THR A 140 -4.89 -10.34 -7.25
N ILE A 141 -5.66 -9.82 -8.20
CA ILE A 141 -5.21 -8.77 -9.14
C ILE A 141 -4.86 -7.42 -8.47
N THR A 142 -5.05 -7.30 -7.15
CA THR A 142 -4.71 -6.12 -6.34
C THR A 142 -3.72 -6.45 -5.21
N PRO A 143 -2.51 -6.95 -5.55
CA PRO A 143 -1.62 -7.57 -4.58
C PRO A 143 -1.12 -6.63 -3.48
N SER A 144 -1.19 -5.31 -3.67
CA SER A 144 -0.73 -4.35 -2.64
C SER A 144 -1.72 -4.19 -1.48
N ILE A 145 -2.94 -4.71 -1.63
CA ILE A 145 -3.97 -4.71 -0.59
C ILE A 145 -4.44 -6.12 -0.20
N ASP A 146 -3.72 -7.17 -0.67
CA ASP A 146 -3.86 -8.54 -0.16
C ASP A 146 -3.26 -8.62 1.26
N ILE A 147 -4.03 -8.23 2.27
CA ILE A 147 -3.56 -8.10 3.65
C ILE A 147 -4.58 -8.69 4.61
N LEU A 148 -4.12 -9.59 5.48
CA LEU A 148 -4.90 -10.12 6.60
C LEU A 148 -4.62 -9.42 7.92
N VAL A 149 -3.40 -8.89 8.13
CA VAL A 149 -3.03 -8.14 9.35
C VAL A 149 -2.64 -6.73 8.98
N SER A 150 -3.41 -5.75 9.44
CA SER A 150 -3.22 -4.37 9.04
C SER A 150 -2.38 -3.58 10.05
N SER A 151 -1.11 -3.35 9.72
CA SER A 151 -0.12 -2.78 10.65
C SER A 151 -0.43 -1.38 11.19
N ASN A 152 -1.24 -0.56 10.51
CA ASN A 152 -1.63 0.76 11.01
C ASN A 152 -3.00 0.80 11.69
N LEU A 153 -3.71 -0.33 11.80
CA LEU A 153 -4.95 -0.39 12.56
C LEU A 153 -4.72 -0.10 14.05
N GLU A 154 -3.57 -0.54 14.58
CA GLU A 154 -3.15 -0.26 15.96
C GLU A 154 -3.14 1.24 16.26
N ARG A 155 -2.54 2.03 15.35
CA ARG A 155 -2.47 3.49 15.44
C ARG A 155 -3.82 4.16 15.31
N PHE A 156 -4.70 3.60 14.48
CA PHE A 156 -6.07 4.10 14.34
C PHE A 156 -6.84 3.91 15.65
N ILE A 157 -6.79 2.72 16.25
CA ILE A 157 -7.46 2.45 17.52
C ILE A 157 -6.91 3.38 18.61
N TYR A 158 -5.58 3.54 18.68
CA TYR A 158 -4.95 4.49 19.60
C TYR A 158 -5.44 5.93 19.42
N LEU A 159 -5.59 6.40 18.17
CA LEU A 159 -6.10 7.74 17.87
C LEU A 159 -7.53 7.94 18.37
N ILE A 160 -8.43 6.99 18.10
CA ILE A 160 -9.86 7.13 18.42
C ILE A 160 -10.21 6.80 19.87
N THR A 161 -9.26 6.24 20.62
CA THR A 161 -9.35 6.03 22.07
C THR A 161 -8.61 7.10 22.87
N ASP A 162 -8.31 8.25 22.25
CA ASP A 162 -7.61 9.37 22.90
C ASP A 162 -6.27 8.96 23.53
N GLY A 163 -5.59 7.99 22.91
CA GLY A 163 -4.30 7.49 23.33
C GLY A 163 -4.33 6.39 24.40
N ASP A 164 -5.45 5.68 24.57
CA ASP A 164 -5.51 4.52 25.46
C ASP A 164 -4.70 3.35 24.90
N TYR A 165 -3.44 3.26 25.32
CA TYR A 165 -2.53 2.18 24.96
C TYR A 165 -2.91 0.84 25.58
N THR A 166 -3.71 0.81 26.66
CA THR A 166 -4.04 -0.44 27.36
C THR A 166 -5.01 -1.27 26.56
N ILE A 167 -6.02 -0.62 25.97
CA ILE A 167 -6.95 -1.24 25.02
C ILE A 167 -6.18 -1.77 23.81
N VAL A 168 -5.34 -0.93 23.21
CA VAL A 168 -4.55 -1.31 22.03
C VAL A 168 -3.69 -2.53 22.33
N LYS A 169 -2.92 -2.49 23.42
CA LYS A 169 -2.08 -3.61 23.84
C LYS A 169 -2.88 -4.89 23.99
N GLN A 170 -4.01 -4.85 24.69
CA GLN A 170 -4.84 -6.03 24.90
C GLN A 170 -5.35 -6.63 23.59
N LEU A 171 -5.89 -5.80 22.68
CA LEU A 171 -6.44 -6.28 21.40
C LEU A 171 -5.38 -6.94 20.53
N PHE A 172 -4.16 -6.38 20.47
CA PHE A 172 -3.09 -6.92 19.64
C PHE A 172 -2.37 -8.11 20.29
N GLU A 173 -2.28 -8.19 21.62
CA GLU A 173 -1.86 -9.42 22.31
C GLU A 173 -2.87 -10.57 22.12
N ASP A 174 -4.17 -10.26 22.08
CA ASP A 174 -5.21 -11.25 21.78
C ASP A 174 -5.17 -11.66 20.30
N LEU A 175 -4.89 -10.74 19.39
CA LEU A 175 -4.68 -11.06 17.98
C LEU A 175 -3.49 -12.00 17.79
N GLU A 176 -2.36 -11.72 18.43
CA GLU A 176 -1.15 -12.54 18.33
C GLU A 176 -1.36 -13.94 18.90
N ARG A 177 -1.98 -14.06 20.08
CA ARG A 177 -2.18 -15.36 20.75
C ARG A 177 -3.32 -16.17 20.15
N ASN A 178 -4.46 -15.52 19.90
CA ASN A 178 -5.71 -16.20 19.58
C ASN A 178 -6.12 -16.06 18.11
N HIS A 179 -5.37 -15.27 17.32
CA HIS A 179 -5.74 -14.92 15.94
C HIS A 179 -7.13 -14.26 15.87
N PHE A 180 -7.54 -13.61 16.96
CA PHE A 180 -8.89 -13.14 17.16
C PHE A 180 -8.96 -12.06 18.25
N PHE A 181 -9.75 -11.01 18.00
CA PHE A 181 -10.32 -10.17 19.06
C PHE A 181 -11.70 -9.64 18.68
N LYS A 182 -12.44 -9.18 19.68
CA LYS A 182 -13.70 -8.46 19.52
C LYS A 182 -13.70 -7.22 20.39
N VAL A 183 -14.04 -6.08 19.79
CA VAL A 183 -14.17 -4.82 20.54
C VAL A 183 -15.53 -4.72 21.24
N GLY A 184 -15.57 -3.99 22.35
CA GLY A 184 -16.82 -3.66 23.03
C GLY A 184 -17.71 -2.70 22.21
N PRO A 185 -19.00 -2.59 22.54
CA PRO A 185 -19.97 -1.79 21.78
C PRO A 185 -19.60 -0.30 21.70
N GLU A 186 -19.00 0.27 22.74
CA GLU A 186 -18.57 1.67 22.75
C GLU A 186 -17.46 1.92 21.70
N LEU A 187 -16.39 1.13 21.74
CA LEU A 187 -15.29 1.24 20.78
C LEU A 187 -15.77 0.91 19.36
N HIS A 188 -16.65 -0.07 19.20
CA HIS A 188 -17.24 -0.37 17.89
C HIS A 188 -18.02 0.82 17.32
N SER A 189 -18.82 1.50 18.15
CA SER A 189 -19.53 2.71 17.73
C SER A 189 -18.56 3.85 17.36
N LYS A 190 -17.46 4.03 18.09
CA LYS A 190 -16.42 5.01 17.75
C LYS A 190 -15.74 4.68 16.41
N ILE A 191 -15.46 3.40 16.17
CA ILE A 191 -14.91 2.95 14.87
C ILE A 191 -15.88 3.30 13.74
N GLN A 192 -17.17 3.00 13.89
CA GLN A 192 -18.18 3.27 12.85
C GLN A 192 -18.47 4.76 12.63
N SER A 193 -18.31 5.62 13.65
CA SER A 193 -18.39 7.06 13.45
C SER A 193 -17.17 7.63 12.72
N GLU A 194 -16.02 6.97 12.84
CA GLU A 194 -14.77 7.44 12.27
C GLU A 194 -14.57 6.93 10.83
N ILE A 195 -14.88 5.66 10.56
CA ILE A 195 -14.62 5.05 9.25
C ILE A 195 -15.79 4.17 8.80
N SER A 196 -16.01 4.15 7.50
CA SER A 196 -16.84 3.15 6.82
C SER A 196 -15.94 2.21 6.03
N ALA A 197 -16.44 1.04 5.66
CA ALA A 197 -15.66 0.08 4.90
C ALA A 197 -16.54 -0.77 3.99
N GLY A 198 -15.97 -1.17 2.85
CA GLY A 198 -16.58 -2.08 1.90
C GLY A 198 -15.51 -2.94 1.23
N TRP A 199 -15.94 -3.89 0.41
CA TRP A 199 -15.01 -4.72 -0.34
C TRP A 199 -15.53 -5.08 -1.73
N THR A 200 -14.59 -5.43 -2.61
CA THR A 200 -14.84 -5.73 -4.01
C THR A 200 -14.28 -7.11 -4.36
N SER A 201 -15.05 -7.92 -5.10
CA SER A 201 -14.57 -9.18 -5.66
C SER A 201 -13.71 -8.95 -6.90
N GLU A 202 -12.90 -9.92 -7.33
CA GLU A 202 -12.09 -9.77 -8.55
C GLU A 202 -12.95 -9.56 -9.80
N VAL A 203 -14.08 -10.25 -9.90
CA VAL A 203 -15.03 -10.09 -11.01
C VAL A 203 -15.57 -8.66 -11.07
N GLU A 204 -16.00 -8.13 -9.92
CA GLU A 204 -16.53 -6.77 -9.85
C GLU A 204 -15.44 -5.71 -10.06
N CYS A 205 -14.20 -5.98 -9.62
CA CYS A 205 -13.04 -5.14 -9.90
C CYS A 205 -12.78 -5.03 -11.41
N LEU A 206 -12.75 -6.16 -12.13
CA LEU A 206 -12.54 -6.18 -13.58
C LEU A 206 -13.67 -5.48 -14.33
N LYS A 207 -14.93 -5.72 -13.95
CA LYS A 207 -16.09 -5.02 -14.51
C LYS A 207 -16.00 -3.50 -14.30
N THR A 208 -15.54 -3.08 -13.13
CA THR A 208 -15.38 -1.65 -12.80
C THR A 208 -14.33 -0.99 -13.69
N ILE A 209 -13.20 -1.66 -13.94
CA ILE A 209 -12.18 -1.17 -14.90
C ILE A 209 -12.81 -0.99 -16.29
N ALA A 210 -13.55 -1.99 -16.77
CA ALA A 210 -14.17 -1.96 -18.09
C ALA A 210 -15.24 -0.86 -18.22
N SER A 211 -16.10 -0.70 -17.21
CA SER A 211 -17.14 0.35 -17.17
C SER A 211 -16.52 1.74 -17.16
N VAL A 212 -15.53 2.00 -16.30
CA VAL A 212 -14.86 3.31 -16.25
C VAL A 212 -14.19 3.65 -17.59
N TYR A 213 -13.53 2.69 -18.22
CA TYR A 213 -12.94 2.90 -19.54
C TYR A 213 -14.01 3.16 -20.61
N LYS A 214 -15.09 2.37 -20.63
CA LYS A 214 -16.18 2.55 -21.59
C LYS A 214 -16.87 3.91 -21.46
N GLU A 215 -17.05 4.39 -20.24
CA GLU A 215 -17.77 5.64 -19.94
C GLU A 215 -16.90 6.89 -20.10
N THR A 216 -15.61 6.79 -19.77
CA THR A 216 -14.74 7.98 -19.64
C THR A 216 -13.53 7.96 -20.57
N GLY A 217 -13.23 6.82 -21.20
CA GLY A 217 -11.98 6.59 -21.94
C GLY A 217 -10.73 6.53 -21.05
N LYS A 218 -10.85 6.63 -19.72
CA LYS A 218 -9.71 6.63 -18.81
C LYS A 218 -9.34 5.22 -18.37
N PHE A 219 -8.04 5.00 -18.19
CA PHE A 219 -7.52 3.81 -17.53
C PHE A 219 -7.31 4.06 -16.04
N ILE A 220 -7.86 3.15 -15.25
CA ILE A 220 -7.63 3.07 -13.81
C ILE A 220 -7.01 1.71 -13.50
N ASP A 221 -6.05 1.69 -12.59
CA ASP A 221 -5.45 0.45 -12.13
C ASP A 221 -6.44 -0.37 -11.26
N PRO A 222 -6.24 -1.68 -11.07
CA PRO A 222 -7.18 -2.51 -10.32
C PRO A 222 -7.37 -2.05 -8.86
N HIS A 223 -6.37 -1.46 -8.21
CA HIS A 223 -6.53 -0.93 -6.84
C HIS A 223 -7.49 0.25 -6.83
N THR A 224 -7.32 1.19 -7.77
CA THR A 224 -8.25 2.30 -7.96
C THR A 224 -9.67 1.79 -8.24
N ALA A 225 -9.83 0.75 -9.06
CA ALA A 225 -11.13 0.15 -9.37
C ALA A 225 -11.82 -0.46 -8.15
N VAL A 226 -11.08 -1.05 -7.21
CA VAL A 226 -11.64 -1.50 -5.92
C VAL A 226 -12.30 -0.34 -5.18
N ALA A 227 -11.64 0.81 -5.07
CA ALA A 227 -12.22 1.98 -4.40
C ALA A 227 -13.38 2.60 -5.17
N VAL A 228 -13.33 2.65 -6.51
CA VAL A 228 -14.45 3.12 -7.34
C VAL A 228 -15.69 2.24 -7.14
N HIS A 229 -15.51 0.92 -7.13
CA HIS A 229 -16.61 -0.03 -6.90
C HIS A 229 -17.22 0.12 -5.51
N VAL A 230 -16.38 0.21 -4.47
CA VAL A 230 -16.90 0.43 -3.11
C VAL A 230 -17.60 1.77 -3.03
N ALA A 231 -17.03 2.83 -3.59
CA ALA A 231 -17.59 4.18 -3.60
C ALA A 231 -18.98 4.24 -4.26
N SER A 232 -19.21 3.50 -5.35
CA SER A 232 -20.50 3.51 -6.06
C SER A 232 -21.65 2.89 -5.27
N SER A 233 -21.37 2.18 -4.19
CA SER A 233 -22.38 1.65 -3.26
C SER A 233 -22.83 2.65 -2.18
N TYR A 234 -22.15 3.79 -2.05
CA TYR A 234 -22.49 4.82 -1.08
C TYR A 234 -23.50 5.81 -1.65
N ASP A 235 -24.38 6.31 -0.77
CA ASP A 235 -25.38 7.29 -1.13
C ASP A 235 -24.76 8.65 -1.49
N ASP A 236 -25.16 9.14 -2.67
CA ASP A 236 -24.76 10.41 -3.27
C ASP A 236 -25.91 11.44 -3.28
N SER A 237 -27.00 11.21 -2.53
CA SER A 237 -28.16 12.11 -2.49
C SER A 237 -27.81 13.53 -2.02
N GLU A 238 -26.80 13.66 -1.15
CA GLU A 238 -26.30 14.95 -0.66
C GLU A 238 -25.32 15.64 -1.63
N ASN A 239 -24.99 15.01 -2.77
CA ASN A 239 -24.11 15.52 -3.83
C ASN A 239 -22.78 16.08 -3.30
N VAL A 240 -22.19 15.37 -2.33
CA VAL A 240 -20.90 15.71 -1.72
C VAL A 240 -19.80 15.04 -2.54
N PRO A 241 -18.83 15.81 -3.09
CA PRO A 241 -17.77 15.24 -3.89
C PRO A 241 -16.98 14.17 -3.13
N MET A 242 -16.67 13.07 -3.83
CA MET A 242 -15.85 11.99 -3.30
C MET A 242 -14.48 11.94 -3.96
N LEU A 243 -13.43 12.03 -3.15
CA LEU A 243 -12.04 11.81 -3.56
C LEU A 243 -11.73 10.31 -3.57
N ILE A 244 -11.36 9.79 -4.74
CA ILE A 244 -10.84 8.43 -4.88
C ILE A 244 -9.32 8.46 -4.92
N SER A 245 -8.66 7.76 -3.99
CA SER A 245 -7.19 7.62 -4.01
C SER A 245 -6.75 6.65 -5.11
N SER A 246 -6.26 7.17 -6.24
CA SER A 246 -5.64 6.34 -7.27
C SER A 246 -4.20 5.98 -6.89
N THR A 247 -3.99 4.78 -6.34
CA THR A 247 -2.75 4.41 -5.65
C THR A 247 -1.65 3.89 -6.57
N ALA A 248 -1.95 3.58 -7.83
CA ALA A 248 -0.97 3.11 -8.79
C ALA A 248 -1.34 3.51 -10.22
N HIS A 249 -0.32 3.60 -11.06
CA HIS A 249 -0.52 3.74 -12.49
C HIS A 249 -0.90 2.38 -13.12
N TYR A 250 -1.89 2.34 -14.02
CA TYR A 250 -2.43 1.12 -14.64
C TYR A 250 -1.34 0.23 -15.29
N ALA A 251 -0.31 0.85 -15.86
CA ALA A 251 0.83 0.17 -16.48
C ALA A 251 1.61 -0.75 -15.53
N LYS A 252 1.40 -0.65 -14.21
CA LYS A 252 1.96 -1.60 -13.25
C LYS A 252 1.24 -2.95 -13.21
N PHE A 253 0.01 -3.02 -13.75
CA PHE A 253 -0.86 -4.19 -13.70
C PHE A 253 -1.42 -4.53 -15.10
N PRO A 254 -0.57 -4.69 -16.13
CA PRO A 254 -1.02 -4.82 -17.50
C PRO A 254 -1.89 -6.07 -17.73
N THR A 255 -1.61 -7.18 -17.04
CA THR A 255 -2.42 -8.39 -17.11
C THR A 255 -3.86 -8.17 -16.65
N ALA A 256 -4.05 -7.47 -15.53
CA ALA A 256 -5.39 -7.16 -15.01
C ALA A 256 -6.14 -6.21 -15.96
N MET A 257 -5.43 -5.20 -16.50
CA MET A 257 -5.99 -4.27 -17.47
C MET A 257 -6.47 -4.98 -18.73
N LEU A 258 -5.64 -5.81 -19.35
CA LEU A 258 -6.01 -6.54 -20.56
C LEU A 258 -7.16 -7.52 -20.30
N THR A 259 -7.12 -8.23 -19.17
CA THR A 259 -8.21 -9.14 -18.78
C THR A 259 -9.54 -8.40 -18.65
N ALA A 260 -9.55 -7.20 -18.07
CA ALA A 260 -10.75 -6.38 -17.95
C ALA A 260 -11.23 -5.82 -19.30
N LEU A 261 -10.31 -5.36 -20.15
CA LEU A 261 -10.64 -4.58 -21.35
C LEU A 261 -10.87 -5.42 -22.62
N GLN A 262 -10.35 -6.65 -22.65
CA GLN A 262 -10.51 -7.57 -23.78
C GLN A 262 -11.45 -8.74 -23.46
N GLU A 263 -12.02 -8.78 -22.24
CA GLU A 263 -12.92 -9.84 -21.76
C GLU A 263 -12.34 -11.26 -21.89
N GLN A 264 -11.01 -11.39 -21.98
CA GLN A 264 -10.28 -12.66 -22.05
C GLN A 264 -8.96 -12.56 -21.28
N PRO A 265 -8.55 -13.62 -20.56
CA PRO A 265 -7.24 -13.67 -19.91
C PRO A 265 -6.12 -13.50 -20.95
N THR A 266 -5.14 -12.64 -20.64
CA THR A 266 -3.97 -12.49 -21.50
C THR A 266 -3.17 -13.80 -21.53
N GLN A 267 -2.97 -14.37 -22.72
CA GLN A 267 -2.22 -15.62 -22.89
C GLN A 267 -0.70 -15.43 -22.92
N THR A 268 -0.24 -14.20 -23.12
CA THR A 268 1.20 -13.86 -23.10
C THR A 268 1.64 -13.53 -21.69
N THR A 269 2.88 -13.88 -21.34
CA THR A 269 3.58 -13.38 -20.14
C THR A 269 4.61 -12.30 -20.50
N ASP A 270 4.75 -11.97 -21.79
CA ASP A 270 5.66 -10.95 -22.27
C ASP A 270 5.08 -9.55 -22.02
N MET A 271 5.73 -8.81 -21.13
CA MET A 271 5.36 -7.45 -20.75
C MET A 271 5.35 -6.48 -21.94
N ASN A 272 6.24 -6.64 -22.92
CA ASN A 272 6.28 -5.76 -24.09
C ASN A 272 5.03 -5.94 -24.95
N VAL A 273 4.65 -7.20 -25.20
CA VAL A 273 3.43 -7.53 -25.94
C VAL A 273 2.20 -6.99 -25.19
N MET A 274 2.17 -7.10 -23.86
CA MET A 274 1.07 -6.54 -23.07
C MET A 274 0.98 -5.02 -23.19
N PHE A 275 2.11 -4.31 -23.12
CA PHE A 275 2.13 -2.86 -23.27
C PHE A 275 1.74 -2.40 -24.66
N ASP A 276 2.23 -3.07 -25.71
CA ASP A 276 1.85 -2.76 -27.09
C ASP A 276 0.36 -3.01 -27.34
N THR A 277 -0.18 -4.08 -26.76
CA THR A 277 -1.61 -4.37 -26.82
C THR A 277 -2.42 -3.26 -26.14
N LEU A 278 -2.05 -2.86 -24.91
CA LEU A 278 -2.71 -1.74 -24.22
C LEU A 278 -2.63 -0.45 -25.06
N ARG A 279 -1.47 -0.13 -25.64
CA ARG A 279 -1.26 1.06 -26.48
C ARG A 279 -2.14 1.10 -27.72
N SER A 280 -2.50 -0.06 -28.26
CA SER A 280 -3.38 -0.15 -29.43
C SER A 280 -4.86 0.05 -29.11
N LEU A 281 -5.25 0.06 -27.83
CA LEU A 281 -6.62 0.32 -27.43
C LEU A 281 -7.04 1.76 -27.74
N PRO A 282 -8.29 1.99 -28.19
CA PRO A 282 -8.84 3.34 -28.38
C PRO A 282 -8.67 4.21 -27.14
N HIS A 283 -8.49 5.52 -27.30
CA HIS A 283 -8.35 6.44 -26.17
C HIS A 283 -7.23 6.08 -25.16
N HIS A 284 -6.28 5.20 -25.52
CA HIS A 284 -5.12 4.95 -24.67
C HIS A 284 -4.48 6.30 -24.33
N PRO A 285 -4.25 6.61 -23.05
CA PRO A 285 -3.61 7.85 -22.64
C PRO A 285 -2.10 7.74 -22.96
N SER A 286 -1.74 7.71 -24.24
CA SER A 286 -0.36 7.62 -24.72
C SER A 286 0.48 8.81 -24.27
N SER A 287 -0.15 9.88 -23.78
CA SER A 287 0.49 11.05 -23.19
C SER A 287 0.80 10.96 -21.70
N ASN A 288 0.38 9.91 -20.97
CA ASN A 288 0.46 9.90 -19.48
C ASN A 288 1.34 8.81 -18.87
N ILE A 289 1.94 7.90 -19.63
CA ILE A 289 2.90 6.95 -19.05
C ILE A 289 4.20 7.69 -18.73
N HIS A 290 4.66 7.59 -17.48
CA HIS A 290 5.92 8.18 -17.07
C HIS A 290 7.09 7.62 -17.92
N PRO A 291 7.97 8.45 -18.52
CA PRO A 291 9.02 7.98 -19.45
C PRO A 291 9.93 6.89 -18.87
N GLU A 292 10.20 6.93 -17.56
CA GLU A 292 11.02 5.89 -16.91
C GLU A 292 10.32 4.54 -16.76
N LEU A 293 8.99 4.49 -16.77
CA LEU A 293 8.25 3.22 -16.86
C LEU A 293 8.33 2.66 -18.28
N GLU A 294 8.29 3.51 -19.31
CA GLU A 294 8.43 3.06 -20.70
C GLU A 294 9.80 2.48 -21.00
N LYS A 295 10.85 3.11 -20.46
CA LYS A 295 12.23 2.62 -20.63
C LYS A 295 12.53 1.37 -19.80
N LEU A 296 11.63 0.94 -18.91
CA LEU A 296 11.93 -0.09 -17.93
C LEU A 296 12.15 -1.46 -18.58
N SER A 297 11.47 -1.76 -19.70
CA SER A 297 11.69 -2.97 -20.49
C SER A 297 13.02 -2.98 -21.25
N LEU A 298 13.64 -1.81 -21.44
CA LEU A 298 14.94 -1.65 -22.10
C LEU A 298 16.11 -1.69 -21.11
N LYS A 299 15.85 -1.58 -19.80
CA LYS A 299 16.91 -1.55 -18.78
C LYS A 299 17.43 -2.95 -18.49
N THR A 300 18.75 -3.11 -18.53
CA THR A 300 19.43 -4.35 -18.14
C THR A 300 19.25 -4.61 -16.65
N ARG A 301 18.91 -5.86 -16.30
CA ARG A 301 18.84 -6.33 -14.92
C ARG A 301 20.27 -6.44 -14.38
N VAL A 302 20.58 -5.66 -13.35
CA VAL A 302 21.91 -5.63 -12.71
C VAL A 302 21.95 -6.36 -11.37
N HIS A 303 20.79 -6.56 -10.72
CA HIS A 303 20.66 -7.34 -9.50
C HIS A 303 20.00 -8.70 -9.80
N THR A 304 20.78 -9.77 -9.73
CA THR A 304 20.35 -11.14 -10.07
C THR A 304 20.56 -12.15 -8.94
N LYS A 305 21.05 -11.69 -7.78
CA LYS A 305 21.45 -12.55 -6.68
C LYS A 305 20.23 -13.05 -5.91
N ASN A 306 20.16 -14.36 -5.71
CA ASN A 306 19.22 -15.01 -4.80
C ASN A 306 19.98 -15.68 -3.66
N VAL A 307 19.40 -15.70 -2.46
CA VAL A 307 19.95 -16.35 -1.27
C VAL A 307 18.92 -17.24 -0.61
N ALA A 308 19.39 -18.27 0.08
CA ALA A 308 18.55 -19.13 0.90
C ALA A 308 17.83 -18.31 1.99
N ALA A 309 16.62 -18.73 2.36
CA ALA A 309 15.84 -18.14 3.44
C ALA A 309 16.42 -18.50 4.83
N ASN A 310 17.58 -17.93 5.16
CA ASN A 310 18.15 -17.94 6.51
C ASN A 310 18.93 -16.65 6.79
N LYS A 311 19.12 -16.36 8.09
CA LYS A 311 19.75 -15.14 8.56
C LYS A 311 21.22 -15.05 8.12
N GLU A 312 21.95 -16.15 8.14
CA GLU A 312 23.37 -16.20 7.82
C GLU A 312 23.64 -15.78 6.36
N ALA A 313 22.85 -16.29 5.42
CA ALA A 313 22.98 -15.98 4.00
C ALA A 313 22.68 -14.50 3.72
N ILE A 314 21.63 -13.95 4.33
CA ILE A 314 21.26 -12.54 4.19
C ILE A 314 22.33 -11.63 4.81
N VAL A 315 22.78 -11.93 6.03
CA VAL A 315 23.82 -11.14 6.74
C VAL A 315 25.13 -11.13 5.96
N LYS A 316 25.53 -12.27 5.38
CA LYS A 316 26.72 -12.36 4.53
C LYS A 316 26.65 -11.36 3.37
N GLU A 317 25.50 -11.26 2.72
CA GLU A 317 25.30 -10.32 1.61
C GLU A 317 25.30 -8.86 2.05
N ILE A 318 24.66 -8.55 3.18
CA ILE A 318 24.71 -7.22 3.77
C ILE A 318 26.17 -6.83 4.05
N LYS A 319 26.96 -7.73 4.65
CA LYS A 319 28.40 -7.48 4.89
C LYS A 319 29.15 -7.24 3.59
N GLN A 320 28.91 -8.04 2.54
CA GLN A 320 29.56 -7.85 1.24
C GLN A 320 29.23 -6.48 0.64
N PHE A 321 27.96 -6.10 0.67
CA PHE A 321 27.51 -4.79 0.18
C PHE A 321 28.12 -3.64 0.97
N LEU A 322 28.12 -3.70 2.30
CA LEU A 322 28.72 -2.66 3.15
C LEU A 322 30.22 -2.50 2.91
N ASN A 323 30.96 -3.60 2.72
CA ASN A 323 32.38 -3.55 2.39
C ASN A 323 32.63 -2.85 1.04
N GLN A 324 31.87 -3.22 0.00
CA GLN A 324 31.96 -2.57 -1.31
C GLN A 324 31.62 -1.08 -1.23
N PHE A 325 30.59 -0.74 -0.47
CA PHE A 325 30.15 0.63 -0.27
C PHE A 325 31.19 1.47 0.49
N SER A 326 31.81 0.89 1.53
CA SER A 326 32.88 1.55 2.31
C SER A 326 34.08 1.91 1.43
N THR A 327 34.55 0.99 0.58
CA THR A 327 35.63 1.28 -0.39
C THR A 327 35.27 2.45 -1.32
N GLN A 328 34.03 2.49 -1.82
CA GLN A 328 33.57 3.56 -2.71
C GLN A 328 33.47 4.94 -2.03
N ILE A 329 33.23 4.99 -0.70
CA ILE A 329 33.25 6.25 0.06
C ILE A 329 34.68 6.75 0.21
N VAL A 330 35.62 5.87 0.56
CA VAL A 330 37.04 6.22 0.75
C VAL A 330 37.62 6.82 -0.53
N ASP A 331 37.34 6.21 -1.69
CA ASP A 331 37.83 6.71 -2.99
C ASP A 331 37.25 8.08 -3.36
N LYS A 332 36.03 8.40 -2.90
CA LYS A 332 35.38 9.71 -3.15
C LYS A 332 35.82 10.81 -2.19
N GLN A 333 36.36 10.48 -1.03
CA GLN A 333 36.91 11.46 -0.08
C GLN A 333 38.38 11.81 -0.39
N GLN A 334 39.03 11.09 -1.31
CA GLN A 334 40.41 11.35 -1.77
C GLN A 334 40.49 12.19 -3.06
N LEU A 335 39.34 12.63 -3.62
CA LEU A 335 39.22 13.53 -4.77
C LEU A 335 38.78 14.93 -4.34
#